data_AF-A0A6J4SFI9-F1
#
_entry.id   AF-A0A6J4SFI9-F1
#
_cell.length_a   1.000
_cell.length_b   1.000
_cell.length_c   1.000
_cell.angle_alpha   90.00
_cell.angle_beta   90.00
_cell.angle_gamma   90.00
#
_symmetry.space_group_name_H-M   'P 1'
#
loop_
_entity.id
_entity.type
_entity.pdbx_description
1 polymer ?
#
loop_
_entity_poly.entity_id
_entity_poly.type
_entity_poly.pdbx_seq_one_letter_code
_entity_poly.pdbx_strand_id
1 'polypeptide(L)'
;MSRTALIVVDMINPYDHPDAEKLTASAREAVPAMSALIDRAAEEDVLTIYVNDNFGAWNSDRDELVETALHSALDAHIRHLDVVVPPDACAHIHEDLAEAALRMMELNMGAEPCSAESVSFD
;
A
#
# COMPACT_ATOMS: atom_id res chain seq x y z
N MET A 1 16.05 -15.89 7.35
CA MET A 1 15.46 -14.54 7.33
C MET A 1 15.46 -14.09 5.88
N SER A 2 14.27 -13.93 5.32
CA SER A 2 14.08 -13.33 4.00
C SER A 2 14.74 -11.94 3.95
N ARG A 3 15.21 -11.52 2.77
CA ARG A 3 15.68 -10.14 2.51
C ARG A 3 14.53 -9.17 2.28
N THR A 4 13.30 -9.68 2.27
CA THR A 4 12.07 -8.99 1.95
C THR A 4 11.25 -8.81 3.22
N ALA A 5 10.52 -7.71 3.28
CA ALA A 5 9.53 -7.43 4.31
C ALA A 5 8.21 -7.03 3.63
N LEU A 6 7.10 -7.50 4.18
CA LEU A 6 5.76 -7.06 3.75
C LEU A 6 5.35 -5.87 4.61
N ILE A 7 5.01 -4.75 3.97
CA ILE A 7 4.51 -3.56 4.65
C ILE A 7 3.01 -3.43 4.38
N VAL A 8 2.20 -3.42 5.43
CA VAL A 8 0.75 -3.19 5.36
C VAL A 8 0.47 -1.79 5.90
N VAL A 9 -0.01 -0.90 5.04
CA VAL A 9 -0.18 0.53 5.36
C VAL A 9 -1.66 0.87 5.55
N ASP A 10 -1.97 1.60 6.61
CA ASP A 10 -3.26 2.28 6.87
C ASP A 10 -4.54 1.43 6.85
N MET A 11 -4.40 0.12 7.09
CA MET A 11 -5.54 -0.80 7.18
C MET A 11 -6.27 -0.77 8.53
N ILE A 12 -5.84 0.07 9.46
CA ILE A 12 -6.46 0.29 10.77
C ILE A 12 -7.02 1.72 10.79
N ASN A 13 -8.24 1.89 10.30
CA ASN A 13 -8.88 3.20 10.16
C ASN A 13 -10.35 3.13 10.67
N PRO A 14 -10.84 4.12 11.43
CA PRO A 14 -12.25 4.19 11.83
C PRO A 14 -13.22 4.42 10.66
N TYR A 15 -12.74 4.83 9.49
CA TYR A 15 -13.56 5.18 8.32
C TYR A 15 -14.65 6.22 8.65
N ASP A 16 -14.33 7.18 9.53
CA ASP A 16 -15.25 8.25 9.94
C ASP A 16 -15.00 9.52 9.12
N HIS A 17 -15.35 9.48 7.83
CA HIS A 17 -15.22 10.61 6.92
C HIS A 17 -16.24 10.55 5.76
N PRO A 18 -16.51 11.67 5.05
CA PRO A 18 -17.58 11.73 4.03
C PRO A 18 -17.46 10.72 2.87
N ASP A 19 -16.23 10.34 2.51
CA ASP A 19 -15.96 9.38 1.42
C ASP A 19 -15.71 7.93 1.91
N ALA A 20 -15.98 7.65 3.18
CA ALA A 20 -15.72 6.35 3.79
C ALA A 20 -16.44 5.18 3.10
N GLU A 21 -17.63 5.41 2.56
CA GLU A 21 -18.38 4.37 1.85
C GLU A 21 -17.65 3.90 0.59
N LYS A 22 -17.06 4.84 -0.18
CA LYS A 22 -16.28 4.51 -1.39
C LYS A 22 -15.02 3.77 -1.02
N LEU A 23 -14.29 4.26 -0.02
CA LEU A 23 -13.08 3.61 0.45
C LEU A 23 -13.38 2.21 1.01
N THR A 24 -14.49 2.05 1.74
CA THR A 24 -14.93 0.75 2.26
C THR A 24 -15.26 -0.22 1.13
N ALA A 25 -15.92 0.25 0.07
CA ALA A 25 -16.21 -0.59 -1.10
C ALA A 25 -14.92 -1.06 -1.79
N SER A 26 -13.99 -0.15 -2.08
CA SER A 26 -12.68 -0.49 -2.66
C SER A 26 -11.86 -1.40 -1.74
N ALA A 27 -11.83 -1.12 -0.43
CA ALA A 27 -11.14 -1.96 0.54
C ALA A 27 -11.72 -3.38 0.59
N ARG A 28 -13.04 -3.55 0.45
CA ARG A 28 -13.65 -4.88 0.37
C ARG A 28 -13.16 -5.69 -0.83
N GLU A 29 -12.80 -5.03 -1.93
CA GLU A 29 -12.25 -5.68 -3.12
C GLU A 29 -10.78 -6.04 -2.94
N ALA A 30 -10.00 -5.18 -2.27
CA ALA A 30 -8.56 -5.39 -2.05
C ALA A 30 -8.23 -6.35 -0.89
N VAL A 31 -9.07 -6.39 0.16
CA VAL A 31 -8.83 -7.18 1.38
C VAL A 31 -8.59 -8.67 1.11
N PRO A 32 -9.29 -9.37 0.20
CA PRO A 32 -8.99 -10.77 -0.12
C PRO A 32 -7.56 -10.99 -0.63
N ALA A 33 -7.09 -10.18 -1.59
CA ALA A 33 -5.73 -10.29 -2.12
C ALA A 33 -4.68 -9.94 -1.05
N MET A 34 -4.94 -8.88 -0.28
CA MET A 34 -4.10 -8.48 0.84
C MET A 34 -4.00 -9.56 1.93
N SER A 35 -5.11 -10.18 2.31
CA SER A 35 -5.14 -11.23 3.32
C SER A 35 -4.37 -12.46 2.85
N ALA A 36 -4.55 -12.88 1.60
CA ALA A 36 -3.79 -13.98 1.02
C ALA A 36 -2.27 -13.67 0.99
N LEU A 37 -1.88 -12.43 0.70
CA LEU A 37 -0.48 -12.01 0.72
C LEU A 37 0.11 -12.02 2.14
N ILE A 38 -0.66 -11.56 3.14
CA ILE A 38 -0.26 -11.61 4.56
C ILE A 38 -0.11 -13.06 5.04
N ASP A 39 -1.06 -13.93 4.68
CA ASP A 39 -1.01 -15.35 5.04
C ASP A 39 0.24 -16.03 4.44
N ARG A 40 0.52 -15.77 3.16
CA ARG A 40 1.74 -16.26 2.49
C ARG A 40 3.02 -15.74 3.14
N ALA A 41 3.08 -14.45 3.44
CA ALA A 41 4.23 -13.86 4.13
C ALA A 41 4.47 -14.54 5.50
N ALA A 42 3.39 -14.87 6.23
CA ALA A 42 3.49 -15.59 7.48
C ALA A 42 3.95 -17.05 7.29
N GLU A 43 3.46 -17.76 6.27
CA GLU A 43 3.89 -19.12 5.91
C GLU A 43 5.38 -19.18 5.54
N GLU A 44 5.89 -18.13 4.90
CA GLU A 44 7.28 -18.01 4.44
C GLU A 44 8.22 -17.34 5.46
N ASP A 45 7.75 -17.05 6.68
CA ASP A 45 8.51 -16.40 7.77
C ASP A 45 9.09 -15.03 7.34
N VAL A 46 8.33 -14.29 6.54
CA VAL A 46 8.63 -12.92 6.09
C VAL A 46 8.25 -11.92 7.18
N LEU A 47 9.07 -10.88 7.36
CA LEU A 47 8.76 -9.83 8.31
C LEU A 47 7.56 -9.00 7.82
N THR A 48 6.42 -9.16 8.47
CA THR A 48 5.23 -8.33 8.23
C THR A 48 5.19 -7.13 9.18
N ILE A 49 5.20 -5.93 8.62
CA ILE A 49 5.20 -4.66 9.34
C ILE A 49 3.87 -3.96 9.06
N TYR A 50 3.09 -3.71 10.12
CA TYR A 50 1.90 -2.87 10.03
C TYR A 50 2.28 -1.43 10.35
N VAL A 51 1.98 -0.53 9.42
CA VAL A 51 2.21 0.90 9.55
C VAL A 51 0.86 1.59 9.44
N ASN A 52 0.55 2.45 10.39
CA ASN A 52 -0.65 3.27 10.34
C ASN A 52 -0.28 4.68 10.76
N ASP A 53 -0.86 5.68 10.11
CA ASP A 53 -0.74 7.06 10.57
C ASP A 53 -1.48 7.27 11.90
N ASN A 54 -0.91 8.06 12.79
CA ASN A 54 -1.38 8.24 14.17
C ASN A 54 -2.19 9.54 14.33
N PHE A 55 -3.29 9.68 13.57
CA PHE A 55 -4.33 10.73 13.69
C PHE A 55 -3.82 12.14 14.04
N GLY A 56 -2.73 12.57 13.39
CA GLY A 56 -1.94 13.74 13.81
C GLY A 56 -2.06 15.01 12.95
N ALA A 57 -2.63 14.95 11.76
CA ALA A 57 -2.75 16.09 10.83
C ALA A 57 -4.20 16.25 10.37
N TRP A 58 -4.99 17.04 11.09
CA TRP A 58 -6.45 17.13 10.95
C TRP A 58 -6.94 18.03 9.79
N ASN A 59 -6.08 18.31 8.81
CA ASN A 59 -6.36 19.26 7.73
C ASN A 59 -5.66 18.90 6.41
N SER A 60 -5.45 17.60 6.18
CA SER A 60 -4.79 17.10 4.98
C SER A 60 -5.68 17.22 3.74
N ASP A 61 -5.19 17.97 2.75
CA ASP A 61 -5.79 18.07 1.42
C ASP A 61 -5.50 16.78 0.62
N ARG A 62 -6.24 16.53 -0.47
CA ARG A 62 -6.13 15.31 -1.30
C ARG A 62 -4.68 14.97 -1.68
N ASP A 63 -3.87 16.00 -1.90
CA ASP A 63 -2.49 15.87 -2.35
C ASP A 63 -1.58 15.29 -1.24
N GLU A 64 -1.86 15.53 0.04
CA GLU A 64 -1.08 14.98 1.18
C GLU A 64 -1.31 13.47 1.38
N LEU A 65 -2.50 12.96 1.04
CA LEU A 65 -2.80 11.52 1.11
C LEU A 65 -2.04 10.75 0.01
N VAL A 66 -2.02 11.31 -1.19
CA VAL A 66 -1.21 10.77 -2.29
C VAL A 66 0.28 10.86 -1.94
N GLU A 67 0.72 11.99 -1.39
CA GLU A 67 2.10 12.20 -0.93
C GLU A 67 2.53 11.19 0.15
N THR A 68 1.66 10.88 1.11
CA THR A 68 1.95 9.90 2.17
C THR A 68 2.09 8.47 1.63
N ALA A 69 1.21 8.05 0.71
CA ALA A 69 1.33 6.75 0.05
C ALA A 69 2.64 6.65 -0.76
N LEU A 70 3.01 7.73 -1.44
CA LEU A 70 4.23 7.85 -2.21
C LEU A 70 5.49 7.91 -1.35
N HIS A 71 5.42 8.48 -0.15
CA HIS A 71 6.56 8.61 0.74
C HIS A 71 7.15 7.26 1.15
N SER A 72 6.33 6.23 1.31
CA SER A 72 6.86 4.90 1.65
C SER A 72 7.70 4.31 0.52
N ALA A 73 7.20 4.38 -0.72
CA ALA A 73 7.94 3.92 -1.89
C ALA A 73 9.18 4.80 -2.17
N LEU A 74 9.06 6.12 -1.98
CA LEU A 74 10.17 7.06 -2.16
C LEU A 74 11.28 6.86 -1.11
N ASP A 75 10.93 6.70 0.16
CA ASP A 75 11.90 6.46 1.24
C ASP A 75 12.62 5.12 1.03
N ALA A 76 11.88 4.08 0.61
CA ALA A 76 12.46 2.80 0.22
C ALA A 76 13.42 2.94 -0.97
N HIS A 77 13.03 3.67 -2.02
CA HIS A 77 13.88 3.95 -3.18
C HIS A 77 15.17 4.70 -2.79
N ILE A 78 15.07 5.73 -1.95
CA ILE A 78 16.23 6.48 -1.44
C ILE A 78 17.19 5.56 -0.65
N ARG A 79 16.65 4.56 0.05
CA ARG A 79 17.43 3.54 0.77
C ARG A 79 17.92 2.39 -0.11
N HIS A 80 17.69 2.46 -1.42
CA HIS A 80 18.04 1.41 -2.40
C HIS A 80 17.40 0.06 -2.08
N LEU A 81 16.14 0.09 -1.61
CA LEU A 81 15.31 -1.09 -1.50
C LEU A 81 14.52 -1.28 -2.80
N ASP A 82 14.45 -2.52 -3.27
CA ASP A 82 13.53 -2.89 -4.34
C ASP A 82 12.11 -2.85 -3.78
N VAL A 83 11.19 -2.21 -4.51
CA VAL A 83 9.80 -1.99 -4.07
C VAL A 83 8.87 -2.69 -5.03
N VAL A 84 8.03 -3.59 -4.49
CA VAL A 84 6.94 -4.24 -5.23
C VAL A 84 5.63 -3.71 -4.67
N VAL A 85 4.73 -3.27 -5.56
CA VAL A 85 3.40 -2.77 -5.17
C VAL A 85 2.34 -3.66 -5.80
N PRO A 86 1.55 -4.41 -5.01
CA PRO A 86 0.42 -5.17 -5.54
C PRO A 86 -0.85 -4.33 -5.67
N PRO A 87 -1.24 -3.86 -6.88
CA PRO A 87 -2.37 -2.94 -7.04
C PRO A 87 -3.71 -3.57 -6.63
N ASP A 88 -3.85 -4.87 -6.80
CA ASP A 88 -5.02 -5.67 -6.40
C ASP A 88 -5.14 -5.81 -4.88
N ALA A 89 -4.10 -5.48 -4.12
CA ALA A 89 -4.12 -5.39 -2.66
C ALA A 89 -4.09 -3.93 -2.16
N CYS A 90 -4.41 -2.96 -3.02
CA CYS A 90 -4.46 -1.53 -2.67
C CYS A 90 -5.89 -0.98 -2.77
N ALA A 91 -6.35 -0.28 -1.74
CA ALA A 91 -7.65 0.39 -1.73
C ALA A 91 -7.52 1.87 -2.11
N HIS A 92 -8.53 2.42 -2.77
CA HIS A 92 -8.55 3.81 -3.21
C HIS A 92 -9.97 4.38 -3.26
N ILE A 93 -10.08 5.71 -3.15
CA ILE A 93 -11.37 6.42 -3.35
C ILE A 93 -11.59 6.75 -4.83
N HIS A 94 -10.51 7.09 -5.52
CA HIS A 94 -10.49 7.56 -6.90
C HIS A 94 -9.53 6.68 -7.71
N GLU A 95 -10.09 5.91 -8.65
CA GLU A 95 -9.34 4.96 -9.48
C GLU A 95 -8.28 5.66 -10.35
N ASP A 96 -8.64 6.79 -10.96
CA ASP A 96 -7.74 7.60 -11.79
C ASP A 96 -6.53 8.12 -11.00
N LEU A 97 -6.73 8.50 -9.74
CA LEU A 97 -5.63 8.92 -8.86
C LEU A 97 -4.76 7.73 -8.42
N ALA A 98 -5.36 6.56 -8.19
CA ALA A 98 -4.61 5.35 -7.85
C ALA A 98 -3.73 4.90 -9.02
N GLU A 99 -4.27 4.90 -10.25
CA GLU A 99 -3.51 4.61 -11.47
C GLU A 99 -2.35 5.62 -11.66
N ALA A 100 -2.62 6.91 -11.46
CA ALA A 100 -1.59 7.94 -11.56
C ALA A 100 -0.49 7.77 -10.50
N ALA A 101 -0.85 7.44 -9.26
CA ALA A 101 0.11 7.18 -8.18
C ALA A 101 0.98 5.96 -8.48
N LEU A 102 0.39 4.85 -8.90
CA LEU A 102 1.12 3.65 -9.32
C LEU A 102 2.08 3.95 -10.47
N ARG A 103 1.61 4.69 -11.48
CA ARG A 103 2.45 5.08 -12.61
C ARG A 103 3.62 5.97 -12.19
N MET A 104 3.41 6.83 -11.19
CA MET A 104 4.49 7.64 -10.62
C MET A 104 5.50 6.77 -9.87
N MET A 105 5.04 5.84 -9.02
CA MET A 105 5.92 4.93 -8.28
C MET A 105 6.78 4.10 -9.25
N GLU A 106 6.18 3.60 -10.33
CA GLU A 106 6.88 2.85 -11.37
C GLU A 106 7.94 3.70 -12.08
N LEU A 107 7.56 4.88 -12.60
CA LEU A 107 8.44 5.69 -13.43
C LEU A 107 9.54 6.40 -12.63
N ASN A 108 9.23 6.87 -11.42
CA ASN A 108 10.11 7.76 -10.67
C ASN A 108 10.82 7.08 -9.50
N MET A 109 10.23 6.00 -8.95
CA MET A 109 10.75 5.30 -7.77
C MET A 109 11.22 3.88 -8.10
N GLY A 110 11.06 3.43 -9.36
CA GLY A 110 11.43 2.09 -9.78
C GLY A 110 10.62 0.99 -9.09
N ALA A 111 9.41 1.31 -8.64
CA ALA A 111 8.53 0.31 -8.05
C ALA A 111 8.01 -0.65 -9.13
N GLU A 112 7.88 -1.93 -8.79
CA GLU A 112 7.38 -2.96 -9.68
C GLU A 112 5.90 -3.26 -9.35
N PRO A 113 4.95 -2.87 -10.22
CA PRO A 113 3.56 -3.29 -10.06
C PRO A 113 3.39 -4.75 -10.49
N CYS A 114 2.86 -5.60 -9.61
CA CYS A 114 2.50 -6.99 -9.94
C CYS A 114 1.25 -7.43 -9.18
N SER A 115 0.64 -8.59 -9.47
CA SER A 115 -0.48 -9.05 -8.62
C SER A 115 0.04 -9.54 -7.27
N ALA A 116 -0.78 -9.47 -6.23
CA ALA A 116 -0.48 -10.01 -4.90
C ALA A 116 -0.08 -11.50 -4.97
N GLU A 117 -0.70 -12.27 -5.87
CA GLU A 117 -0.35 -13.66 -6.13
C GLU A 117 1.07 -13.84 -6.68
N SER A 118 1.55 -12.89 -7.49
CA SER A 118 2.86 -12.97 -8.17
C SER A 118 4.03 -12.44 -7.34
N VAL A 119 3.77 -11.86 -6.16
CA VAL A 119 4.83 -11.37 -5.27
C VAL A 119 5.75 -12.53 -4.85
N SER A 120 7.06 -12.34 -5.03
CA SER A 120 8.12 -13.21 -4.52
C SER A 120 8.78 -12.56 -3.31
N PHE A 121 9.16 -13.39 -2.32
CA PHE A 121 9.81 -12.95 -1.08
C PHE A 121 11.30 -13.32 -1.00
N ASP A 122 11.89 -13.78 -2.12
CA ASP A 122 13.29 -14.22 -2.22
C ASP A 122 14.31 -13.07 -2.26
#